data_AF-A0A358DKW8-F1
#
_entry.id   AF-A0A358DKW8-F1
#
_cell.length_a   1.000
_cell.length_b   1.000
_cell.length_c   1.000
_cell.angle_alpha   90.00
_cell.angle_beta   90.00
_cell.angle_gamma   90.00
#
_symmetry.space_group_name_H-M   'P 1'
#
loop_
_entity.id
_entity.type
_entity.pdbx_description
1 polymer ?
#
loop_
_entity_poly.entity_id
_entity_poly.type
_entity_poly.pdbx_seq_one_letter_code
_entity_poly.pdbx_strand_id
1 'polypeptide(L)'
;MKNSVPHVPWDIAIVAADGAFPGAEDPEALWSLIAAGADAARETPARRWAPGHQDMLSPDGRADTAWSSVACLLDEFPALPEELAHLEPKLETLDPSYRLALSVGARVWSQAQTQTLDPSRCPVILANIALPSQSSAELCLGVHGALLKEWALGPDADVSNELGTDPENFGAFAGPAQLL
;
A
#
# COMPACT_ATOMS: atom_id res chain seq x y z
N MET A 1 26.14 15.35 37.92
CA MET A 1 25.69 16.53 37.15
C MET A 1 25.39 16.06 35.73
N LYS A 2 24.13 16.11 35.28
CA LYS A 2 23.77 15.80 33.89
C LYS A 2 24.07 17.05 33.06
N ASN A 3 25.07 17.00 32.19
CA ASN A 3 25.32 18.09 31.25
C ASN A 3 24.17 18.12 30.24
N SER A 4 23.25 19.06 30.40
CA SER A 4 22.22 19.35 29.41
C SER A 4 22.88 20.04 28.23
N VAL A 5 22.93 19.36 27.08
CA VAL A 5 23.30 19.99 25.81
C VAL A 5 22.24 21.07 25.53
N PRO A 6 22.63 22.33 25.25
CA PRO A 6 21.67 23.38 24.94
C PRO A 6 20.88 22.99 23.69
N HIS A 7 19.57 22.87 23.84
CA HIS A 7 18.65 22.59 22.74
C HIS A 7 18.44 23.89 21.95
N VAL A 8 19.31 24.14 20.98
CA VAL A 8 19.04 25.18 19.99
C VAL A 8 17.91 24.64 19.11
N PRO A 9 16.72 25.27 19.06
CA PRO A 9 15.70 24.85 18.10
C PRO A 9 16.27 25.10 16.70
N TRP A 10 16.45 24.01 15.95
CA TRP A 10 16.84 24.09 14.56
C TRP A 10 15.59 24.35 13.73
N ASP A 11 15.61 25.41 12.92
CA ASP A 11 14.58 25.59 11.91
C ASP A 11 14.78 24.54 10.81
N ILE A 12 13.70 23.85 10.45
CA ILE A 12 13.70 22.82 9.40
C ILE A 12 12.83 23.33 8.25
N ALA A 13 13.41 23.44 7.07
CA ALA A 13 12.70 23.80 5.85
C ALA A 13 12.26 22.55 5.07
N ILE A 14 11.01 22.54 4.61
CA ILE A 14 10.53 21.59 3.61
C ILE A 14 10.86 22.21 2.25
N VAL A 15 11.83 21.62 1.54
CA VAL A 15 12.33 22.16 0.26
C VAL A 15 11.66 21.56 -0.97
N ALA A 16 11.00 20.41 -0.81
CA ALA A 16 10.19 19.75 -1.82
C ALA A 16 9.16 18.85 -1.13
N ALA A 17 8.01 18.65 -1.76
CA ALA A 17 6.95 17.77 -1.28
C ALA A 17 6.22 17.16 -2.48
N ASP A 18 5.88 15.88 -2.36
CA ASP A 18 5.17 15.14 -3.39
C ASP A 18 4.34 14.03 -2.75
N GLY A 19 3.37 13.49 -3.49
CA GLY A 19 2.52 12.41 -3.05
C GLY A 19 1.61 11.90 -4.16
N ALA A 20 1.04 10.73 -3.95
CA ALA A 20 -0.02 10.19 -4.78
C ALA A 20 -1.25 9.96 -3.89
N PHE A 21 -2.40 10.43 -4.36
CA PHE A 21 -3.63 10.48 -3.60
C PHE A 21 -4.80 9.95 -4.43
N PRO A 22 -5.87 9.45 -3.79
CA PRO A 22 -7.09 9.07 -4.50
C PRO A 22 -7.63 10.25 -5.33
N GLY A 23 -7.72 10.06 -6.65
CA GLY A 23 -8.15 11.09 -7.60
C GLY A 23 -7.15 12.23 -7.88
N ALA A 24 -5.95 12.18 -7.32
CA ALA A 24 -4.93 13.21 -7.50
C ALA A 24 -3.51 12.61 -7.56
N GLU A 25 -2.85 12.79 -8.69
CA GLU A 25 -1.52 12.22 -8.96
C GLU A 25 -0.35 12.96 -8.29
N ASP A 26 -0.59 14.19 -7.82
CA ASP A 26 0.39 15.08 -7.21
C ASP A 26 -0.29 16.09 -6.23
N PRO A 27 0.50 16.91 -5.49
CA PRO A 27 -0.05 17.92 -4.57
C PRO A 27 -0.88 19.03 -5.23
N GLU A 28 -0.66 19.37 -6.49
CA GLU A 28 -1.42 20.42 -7.19
C GLU A 28 -2.82 19.92 -7.58
N ALA A 29 -2.91 18.68 -8.07
CA ALA A 29 -4.16 17.98 -8.28
C ALA A 29 -4.91 17.79 -6.95
N LEU A 30 -4.21 17.43 -5.87
CA LEU A 30 -4.82 17.29 -4.54
C LEU A 30 -5.40 18.64 -4.08
N TRP A 31 -4.66 19.73 -4.25
CA TRP A 31 -5.14 21.06 -3.91
C TRP A 31 -6.39 21.44 -4.69
N SER A 32 -6.44 21.10 -5.98
CA SER A 32 -7.62 21.33 -6.82
C SER A 32 -8.86 20.58 -6.31
N LEU A 33 -8.71 19.32 -5.88
CA LEU A 33 -9.80 18.55 -5.26
C LEU A 33 -10.27 19.19 -3.95
N ILE A 34 -9.34 19.59 -3.08
CA ILE A 34 -9.64 20.22 -1.79
C ILE A 34 -10.37 21.55 -2.01
N ALA A 35 -9.87 22.39 -2.91
CA ALA A 35 -10.46 23.69 -3.22
C ALA A 35 -11.87 23.55 -3.81
N ALA A 36 -12.14 22.48 -4.56
CA ALA A 36 -13.45 22.17 -5.10
C ALA A 36 -14.41 21.49 -4.09
N GLY A 37 -13.91 21.03 -2.93
CA GLY A 37 -14.69 20.21 -2.00
C GLY A 37 -15.10 18.87 -2.61
N ALA A 38 -14.27 18.31 -3.50
CA ALA A 38 -14.56 17.08 -4.21
C ALA A 38 -14.41 15.83 -3.32
N ASP A 39 -15.31 14.86 -3.51
CA ASP A 39 -15.22 13.55 -2.87
C ASP A 39 -14.47 12.57 -3.78
N ALA A 40 -13.39 11.97 -3.26
CA ALA A 40 -12.57 10.97 -3.95
C ALA A 40 -12.94 9.52 -3.57
N ALA A 41 -13.93 9.35 -2.68
CA ALA A 41 -14.44 8.04 -2.31
C ALA A 41 -15.23 7.42 -3.48
N ARG A 42 -15.06 6.11 -3.67
CA ARG A 42 -15.72 5.36 -4.75
C ARG A 42 -15.96 3.91 -4.35
N GLU A 43 -16.79 3.23 -5.12
CA GLU A 43 -16.95 1.77 -5.03
C GLU A 43 -15.61 1.07 -5.27
N THR A 44 -15.30 0.11 -4.41
CA THR A 44 -14.07 -0.68 -4.51
C THR A 44 -14.16 -1.62 -5.71
N PRO A 45 -13.17 -1.63 -6.61
CA PRO A 45 -13.16 -2.56 -7.74
C PRO A 45 -13.21 -4.02 -7.26
N ALA A 46 -13.99 -4.86 -7.95
CA ALA A 46 -14.14 -6.27 -7.59
C ALA A 46 -12.81 -7.03 -7.49
N ARG A 47 -11.80 -6.63 -8.30
CA ARG A 47 -10.45 -7.21 -8.29
C ARG A 47 -9.69 -7.06 -6.96
N ARG A 48 -10.10 -6.14 -6.06
CA ARG A 48 -9.42 -5.88 -4.78
C ARG A 48 -9.70 -6.93 -3.71
N TRP A 49 -10.76 -7.72 -3.88
CA TRP A 49 -11.23 -8.69 -2.90
C TRP A 49 -11.02 -10.10 -3.45
N ALA A 50 -10.29 -10.91 -2.69
CA ALA A 50 -10.25 -12.35 -2.85
C ALA A 50 -10.60 -12.96 -1.50
N PRO A 51 -11.72 -13.73 -1.37
CA PRO A 51 -12.69 -14.11 -2.41
C PRO A 51 -13.76 -13.03 -2.72
N GLY A 52 -14.67 -13.31 -3.65
CA GLY A 52 -15.48 -12.33 -4.39
C GLY A 52 -16.13 -11.19 -3.59
N HIS A 53 -16.04 -9.97 -4.13
CA HIS A 53 -16.53 -8.70 -3.53
C HIS A 53 -17.93 -8.76 -2.90
N GLN A 54 -18.88 -9.51 -3.48
CA GLN A 54 -20.25 -9.59 -2.95
C GLN A 54 -20.37 -10.45 -1.68
N ASP A 55 -19.51 -11.46 -1.52
CA ASP A 55 -19.53 -12.35 -0.35
C ASP A 55 -18.90 -11.70 0.89
N MET A 56 -18.08 -10.67 0.64
CA MET A 56 -17.31 -9.91 1.63
C MET A 56 -18.01 -8.65 2.12
N LEU A 57 -19.27 -8.41 1.77
CA LEU A 57 -20.01 -7.22 2.17
C LEU A 57 -21.29 -7.57 2.93
N SER A 58 -21.48 -6.94 4.08
CA SER A 58 -22.67 -7.09 4.91
C SER A 58 -22.95 -5.76 5.63
N PRO A 59 -23.89 -4.95 5.11
CA PRO A 59 -24.32 -3.71 5.78
C PRO A 59 -25.01 -3.94 7.13
N ASP A 60 -25.32 -5.19 7.47
CA ASP A 60 -25.87 -5.67 8.73
C ASP A 60 -24.80 -6.25 9.67
N GLY A 61 -23.52 -6.31 9.24
CA GLY A 61 -22.38 -6.66 10.08
C GLY A 61 -22.24 -8.14 10.39
N ARG A 62 -22.56 -9.01 9.43
CA ARG A 62 -22.26 -10.44 9.50
C ARG A 62 -20.77 -10.64 9.76
N ALA A 63 -20.43 -11.65 10.56
CA ALA A 63 -19.05 -12.06 10.77
C ALA A 63 -18.32 -12.28 9.43
N ASP A 64 -17.03 -11.97 9.42
CA ASP A 64 -16.13 -12.17 8.28
C ASP A 64 -16.51 -11.41 7.00
N THR A 65 -17.08 -10.22 7.18
CA THR A 65 -17.39 -9.29 6.08
C THR A 65 -17.06 -7.85 6.44
N ALA A 66 -16.92 -7.03 5.41
CA ALA A 66 -16.83 -5.59 5.52
C ALA A 66 -18.21 -4.94 5.52
N TRP A 67 -18.30 -3.82 6.23
CA TRP A 67 -19.52 -3.02 6.32
C TRP A 67 -19.79 -2.16 5.08
N SER A 68 -18.73 -1.82 4.34
CA SER A 68 -18.78 -0.87 3.22
C SER A 68 -17.86 -1.32 2.10
N SER A 69 -18.33 -1.13 0.87
CA SER A 69 -17.55 -1.26 -0.37
C SER A 69 -16.89 0.04 -0.79
N VAL A 70 -17.13 1.14 -0.08
CA VAL A 70 -16.61 2.47 -0.45
C VAL A 70 -15.20 2.66 0.11
N ALA A 71 -14.27 3.05 -0.75
CA ALA A 71 -12.88 3.34 -0.39
C ALA A 71 -12.29 4.48 -1.22
N CYS A 72 -11.21 5.08 -0.72
CA CYS A 72 -10.40 6.04 -1.46
C CYS A 72 -9.14 5.32 -1.94
N LEU A 73 -9.07 5.08 -3.24
CA LEU A 73 -8.08 4.17 -3.83
C LEU A 73 -7.22 4.90 -4.86
N LEU A 74 -5.92 4.60 -4.88
CA LEU A 74 -5.04 4.98 -5.98
C LEU A 74 -5.47 4.27 -7.27
N ASP A 75 -5.38 4.99 -8.38
CA ASP A 75 -5.65 4.46 -9.72
C ASP A 75 -4.42 3.78 -10.31
N GLU A 76 -3.26 4.44 -10.20
CA GLU A 76 -2.01 4.02 -10.78
C GLU A 76 -0.84 4.36 -9.84
N PHE A 77 0.29 3.69 -10.03
CA PHE A 77 1.53 4.09 -9.37
C PHE A 77 2.11 5.31 -10.09
N PRO A 78 2.71 6.27 -9.36
CA PRO A 78 3.47 7.33 -9.98
C PRO A 78 4.57 6.77 -10.88
N ALA A 79 4.68 7.33 -12.08
CA ALA A 79 5.77 7.03 -13.00
C ALA A 79 7.11 7.48 -12.40
N LEU A 80 8.18 6.74 -12.73
CA LEU A 80 9.53 7.17 -12.34
C LEU A 80 10.01 8.33 -13.22
N PRO A 81 10.88 9.20 -12.69
CA PRO A 81 11.67 10.12 -13.52
C PRO A 81 12.41 9.35 -14.62
N GLU A 82 12.61 9.99 -15.78
CA GLU A 82 13.22 9.36 -16.97
C GLU A 82 14.56 8.69 -16.65
N GLU A 83 15.37 9.32 -15.79
CA GLU A 83 16.68 8.83 -15.38
C GLU A 83 16.60 7.51 -14.59
N LEU A 84 15.46 7.24 -13.96
CA LEU A 84 15.20 6.07 -13.12
C LEU A 84 14.22 5.08 -13.77
N ALA A 85 13.67 5.37 -14.96
CA ALA A 85 12.72 4.51 -15.66
C ALA A 85 13.22 3.07 -15.86
N HIS A 86 14.54 2.89 -16.01
CA HIS A 86 15.18 1.57 -16.09
C HIS A 86 15.01 0.68 -14.83
N LEU A 87 14.59 1.26 -13.70
CA LEU A 87 14.30 0.54 -12.46
C LEU A 87 12.86 0.05 -12.38
N GLU A 88 11.94 0.48 -13.25
CA GLU A 88 10.53 0.06 -13.20
C GLU A 88 10.35 -1.46 -13.13
N PRO A 89 11.01 -2.28 -13.97
CA PRO A 89 10.85 -3.74 -13.89
C PRO A 89 11.29 -4.32 -12.55
N LYS A 90 12.24 -3.67 -11.86
CA LYS A 90 12.69 -4.09 -10.53
C LYS A 90 11.69 -3.69 -9.47
N LEU A 91 11.13 -2.48 -9.55
CA LEU A 91 10.11 -1.99 -8.61
C LEU A 91 8.83 -2.82 -8.70
N GLU A 92 8.49 -3.36 -9.87
CA GLU A 92 7.33 -4.25 -10.06
C GLU A 92 7.44 -5.58 -9.30
N THR A 93 8.66 -5.98 -8.90
CA THR A 93 8.87 -7.18 -8.07
C THR A 93 8.75 -6.92 -6.58
N LEU A 94 8.63 -5.65 -6.17
CA LEU A 94 8.48 -5.27 -4.77
C LEU A 94 7.01 -5.24 -4.35
N ASP A 95 6.79 -5.32 -3.04
CA ASP A 95 5.46 -5.06 -2.50
C ASP A 95 4.95 -3.68 -2.96
N PRO A 96 3.66 -3.56 -3.33
CA PRO A 96 3.02 -2.31 -3.72
C PRO A 96 3.34 -1.10 -2.83
N SER A 97 3.43 -1.29 -1.51
CA SER A 97 3.72 -0.20 -0.57
C SER A 97 5.13 0.37 -0.77
N TYR A 98 6.13 -0.49 -1.03
CA TYR A 98 7.49 -0.06 -1.32
C TYR A 98 7.62 0.53 -2.72
N ARG A 99 6.91 -0.03 -3.71
CA ARG A 99 6.86 0.56 -5.06
C ARG A 99 6.34 2.00 -5.00
N LEU A 100 5.22 2.23 -4.31
CA LEU A 100 4.67 3.57 -4.13
C LEU A 100 5.67 4.53 -3.45
N ALA A 101 6.25 4.11 -2.32
CA ALA A 101 7.18 4.94 -1.56
C ALA A 101 8.43 5.31 -2.39
N LEU A 102 8.98 4.37 -3.15
CA LEU A 102 10.14 4.60 -4.01
C LEU A 102 9.80 5.48 -5.21
N SER A 103 8.63 5.28 -5.84
CA SER A 103 8.21 6.11 -6.97
C SER A 103 7.99 7.57 -6.56
N VAL A 104 7.24 7.81 -5.49
CA VAL A 104 7.03 9.18 -4.95
C VAL A 104 8.35 9.77 -4.46
N GLY A 105 9.17 8.97 -3.77
CA GLY A 105 10.48 9.38 -3.28
C GLY A 105 11.43 9.81 -4.40
N ALA A 106 11.44 9.07 -5.50
CA ALA A 106 12.21 9.43 -6.70
C ALA A 106 11.72 10.74 -7.33
N ARG A 107 10.40 10.92 -7.43
CA ARG A 107 9.77 12.11 -8.02
C ARG A 107 10.02 13.37 -7.19
N VAL A 108 9.89 13.31 -5.87
CA VAL A 108 10.21 14.46 -5.00
C VAL A 108 11.70 14.76 -4.97
N TRP A 109 12.55 13.74 -5.04
CA TRP A 109 14.00 13.91 -5.05
C TRP A 109 14.49 14.64 -6.32
N SER A 110 13.87 14.38 -7.48
CA SER A 110 14.21 15.07 -8.73
C SER A 110 13.73 16.53 -8.76
N GLN A 111 12.71 16.88 -7.97
CA GLN A 111 12.22 18.26 -7.83
C GLN A 111 13.10 19.12 -6.89
N ALA A 112 13.92 18.49 -6.05
CA ALA A 112 14.80 19.19 -5.11
C ALA A 112 16.22 19.42 -5.69
N GLN A 113 16.90 20.46 -5.20
CA GLN A 113 18.31 20.70 -5.51
C GLN A 113 19.22 19.78 -4.68
N THR A 114 19.47 18.58 -5.21
CA THR A 114 20.16 17.50 -4.48
C THR A 114 21.57 17.22 -4.97
N GLN A 115 22.05 17.91 -6.01
CA GLN A 115 23.29 17.60 -6.73
C GLN A 115 24.56 17.74 -5.88
N THR A 116 24.52 18.60 -4.86
CA THR A 116 25.66 18.85 -3.96
C THR A 116 25.56 18.10 -2.64
N LEU A 117 24.50 17.31 -2.43
CA LEU A 117 24.28 16.58 -1.19
C LEU A 117 25.15 15.32 -1.14
N ASP A 118 25.65 15.01 0.05
CA ASP A 118 26.29 13.72 0.35
C ASP A 118 25.19 12.70 0.73
N PRO A 119 24.94 11.66 -0.07
CA PRO A 119 23.89 10.68 0.22
C PRO A 119 24.09 9.95 1.55
N SER A 120 25.34 9.79 2.02
CA SER A 120 25.63 9.17 3.33
C SER A 120 25.12 10.00 4.51
N ARG A 121 24.80 11.27 4.25
CA ARG A 121 24.26 12.23 5.22
C ARG A 121 22.80 12.59 4.93
N CYS A 122 22.12 11.85 4.05
CA CYS A 122 20.71 12.02 3.74
C CYS A 122 19.91 10.82 4.29
N PRO A 123 19.61 10.79 5.60
CA PRO A 123 18.83 9.69 6.17
C PRO A 123 17.41 9.68 5.60
N VAL A 124 16.90 8.48 5.33
CA VAL A 124 15.51 8.26 4.91
C VAL A 124 14.73 7.71 6.10
N ILE A 125 13.59 8.33 6.38
CA ILE A 125 12.62 7.84 7.36
C ILE A 125 11.38 7.42 6.58
N LEU A 126 11.04 6.14 6.67
CA LEU A 126 9.85 5.57 6.04
C LEU A 126 8.89 5.12 7.13
N ALA A 127 7.69 5.71 7.14
CA ALA A 127 6.58 5.22 7.94
C ALA A 127 5.75 4.26 7.07
N ASN A 128 5.47 3.07 7.60
CA ASN A 128 4.57 2.11 6.97
C ASN A 128 3.72 1.44 8.05
N ILE A 129 2.50 1.08 7.70
CA ILE A 129 1.62 0.34 8.60
C ILE A 129 2.06 -1.12 8.68
N ALA A 130 2.03 -1.71 9.88
CA ALA A 130 2.40 -3.10 10.11
C ALA A 130 1.18 -4.03 9.95
N LEU A 131 0.47 -3.91 8.83
CA LEU A 131 -0.59 -4.84 8.44
C LEU A 131 -0.04 -5.87 7.45
N PRO A 132 -0.70 -7.03 7.30
CA PRO A 132 -0.45 -7.88 6.15
C PRO A 132 -0.52 -7.04 4.88
N SER A 133 0.51 -7.14 4.04
CA SER A 133 0.55 -6.57 2.71
C SER A 133 0.19 -7.63 1.67
N GLN A 134 -0.14 -7.20 0.46
CA GLN A 134 -0.50 -8.11 -0.64
C GLN A 134 0.58 -9.18 -0.83
N SER A 135 1.86 -8.78 -0.94
CA SER A 135 2.96 -9.73 -1.13
C SER A 135 3.16 -10.63 0.09
N SER A 136 2.93 -10.14 1.31
CA SER A 136 3.02 -10.98 2.51
C SER A 136 1.92 -12.06 2.55
N ALA A 137 0.72 -11.73 2.08
CA ALA A 137 -0.39 -12.67 1.99
C ALA A 137 -0.17 -13.70 0.87
N GLU A 138 0.31 -13.27 -0.29
CA GLU A 138 0.70 -14.16 -1.40
C GLU A 138 1.81 -15.15 -0.96
N LEU A 139 2.83 -14.68 -0.24
CA LEU A 139 3.87 -15.53 0.32
C LEU A 139 3.33 -16.50 1.36
N CYS A 140 2.45 -16.03 2.24
CA CYS A 140 1.81 -16.86 3.26
C CYS A 140 1.00 -18.00 2.61
N LEU A 141 0.19 -17.68 1.60
CA LEU A 141 -0.56 -18.66 0.83
C LEU A 141 0.35 -19.61 0.04
N GLY A 142 1.45 -19.13 -0.52
CA GLY A 142 2.42 -19.98 -1.23
C GLY A 142 3.08 -21.02 -0.32
N VAL A 143 3.45 -20.63 0.90
CA VAL A 143 4.11 -21.52 1.86
C VAL A 143 3.11 -22.43 2.58
N HIS A 144 2.06 -21.86 3.14
CA HIS A 144 1.09 -22.61 3.94
C HIS A 144 0.07 -23.35 3.08
N GLY A 145 -0.27 -22.84 1.90
CA GLY A 145 -1.19 -23.51 0.98
C GLY A 145 -0.71 -24.90 0.57
N ALA A 146 0.60 -25.07 0.35
CA ALA A 146 1.17 -26.39 0.06
C ALA A 146 0.97 -27.38 1.22
N LEU A 147 1.22 -26.93 2.46
CA LEU A 147 1.01 -27.74 3.66
C LEU A 147 -0.46 -28.05 3.91
N LEU A 148 -1.36 -27.09 3.67
CA LEU A 148 -2.81 -27.26 3.80
C LEU A 148 -3.36 -28.29 2.80
N LYS A 149 -2.89 -28.27 1.55
CA LYS A 149 -3.22 -29.30 0.55
C LYS A 149 -2.75 -30.68 0.99
N GLU A 150 -1.53 -30.77 1.52
CA GLU A 150 -0.96 -32.04 1.95
C GLU A 150 -1.70 -32.64 3.15
N TRP A 151 -2.03 -31.82 4.16
CA TRP A 151 -2.47 -32.32 5.47
C TRP A 151 -3.98 -32.28 5.69
N ALA A 152 -4.72 -31.44 4.97
CA ALA A 152 -6.14 -31.19 5.27
C ALA A 152 -7.07 -31.26 4.06
N LEU A 153 -6.67 -30.71 2.90
CA LEU A 153 -7.59 -30.46 1.78
C LEU A 153 -7.46 -31.46 0.62
N GLY A 154 -6.32 -32.13 0.49
CA GLY A 154 -6.00 -33.02 -0.63
C GLY A 154 -5.24 -32.30 -1.77
N PRO A 155 -4.57 -33.07 -2.66
CA PRO A 155 -3.64 -32.53 -3.66
C PRO A 155 -4.31 -31.71 -4.78
N ASP A 156 -5.57 -32.00 -5.09
CA ASP A 156 -6.34 -31.32 -6.15
C ASP A 156 -7.09 -30.08 -5.64
N ALA A 157 -7.04 -29.80 -4.33
CA ALA A 157 -7.76 -28.67 -3.74
C ALA A 157 -7.20 -27.32 -4.22
N ASP A 158 -8.08 -26.41 -4.62
CA ASP A 158 -7.72 -25.04 -4.98
C ASP A 158 -7.69 -24.15 -3.73
N VAL A 159 -6.52 -24.02 -3.09
CA VAL A 159 -6.36 -23.14 -1.92
C VAL A 159 -6.61 -21.65 -2.19
N SER A 160 -6.78 -21.23 -3.45
CA SER A 160 -7.13 -19.85 -3.80
C SER A 160 -8.65 -19.59 -3.82
N ASN A 161 -9.47 -20.64 -3.91
CA ASN A 161 -10.92 -20.53 -4.14
C ASN A 161 -11.78 -21.56 -3.36
N GLU A 162 -11.18 -22.67 -2.94
CA GLU A 162 -11.79 -23.80 -2.21
C GLU A 162 -11.38 -23.87 -0.73
N LEU A 163 -10.78 -22.80 -0.19
CA LEU A 163 -10.77 -22.61 1.27
C LEU A 163 -12.19 -22.28 1.74
N GLY A 164 -13.11 -23.23 1.61
CA GLY A 164 -14.25 -23.36 2.50
C GLY A 164 -13.71 -23.74 3.88
N THR A 165 -13.11 -22.77 4.56
CA THR A 165 -12.82 -22.90 5.98
C THR A 165 -14.12 -22.93 6.75
N ASP A 166 -14.07 -23.53 7.94
CA ASP A 166 -15.15 -23.48 8.92
C ASP A 166 -15.69 -22.04 9.03
N PRO A 167 -17.02 -21.81 9.05
CA PRO A 167 -17.61 -20.47 9.06
C PRO A 167 -17.12 -19.52 10.17
N GLU A 168 -16.38 -20.01 11.17
CA GLU A 168 -15.70 -19.17 12.18
C GLU A 168 -14.29 -18.67 11.80
N ASN A 169 -13.69 -19.14 10.70
CA ASN A 169 -12.29 -18.86 10.31
C ASN A 169 -12.13 -18.35 8.87
N PHE A 170 -13.21 -18.01 8.17
CA PHE A 170 -13.13 -17.50 6.79
C PHE A 170 -12.55 -16.08 6.74
N GLY A 171 -12.82 -15.24 7.75
CA GLY A 171 -12.48 -13.81 7.70
C GLY A 171 -11.11 -13.41 8.23
N ALA A 172 -10.38 -14.30 8.91
CA ALA A 172 -9.03 -13.96 9.42
C ALA A 172 -7.96 -13.94 8.31
N PHE A 173 -8.27 -14.53 7.15
CA PHE A 173 -7.38 -14.66 6.00
C PHE A 173 -7.92 -13.96 4.74
N ALA A 174 -8.82 -12.98 4.89
CA ALA A 174 -9.03 -12.02 3.81
C ALA A 174 -7.66 -11.39 3.51
N GLY A 175 -7.11 -11.71 2.34
CA GLY A 175 -5.90 -11.06 1.87
C GLY A 175 -6.11 -9.55 2.01
N PRO A 176 -5.08 -8.80 2.40
CA PRO A 176 -5.23 -7.37 2.58
C PRO A 176 -5.75 -6.76 1.28
N ALA A 177 -6.60 -5.74 1.40
CA ALA A 177 -7.05 -4.99 0.25
C ALA A 177 -5.82 -4.63 -0.59
N GLN A 178 -5.77 -5.12 -1.83
CA GLN A 178 -4.65 -4.86 -2.74
C GLN A 178 -4.47 -3.35 -2.87
N LEU A 179 -3.30 -2.85 -3.30
CA LEU A 179 -3.07 -1.40 -3.37
C LEU A 179 -3.57 -0.77 -4.69
N LEU A 180 -3.64 -1.55 -5.78
CA LEU A 180 -4.17 -1.20 -7.11
C LEU A 180 -5.28 -2.14 -7.60
#